data_AF-A0A957XPN4-F1
#
_entry.id   AF-A0A957XPN4-F1
#
_cell.length_a   1.000
_cell.length_b   1.000
_cell.length_c   1.000
_cell.angle_alpha   90.00
_cell.angle_beta   90.00
_cell.angle_gamma   90.00
#
_symmetry.space_group_name_H-M   'P 1'
#
loop_
_entity.id
_entity.type
_entity.pdbx_description
1 polymer ?
#
loop_
_entity_poly.entity_id
_entity_poly.type
_entity_poly.pdbx_seq_one_letter_code
_entity_poly.pdbx_strand_id
1 'polypeptide(L)'
;GLINDGIVISSNLFTASFFTATGFHGFHVVAGLVALSIVLGLALARDYKPGHSRALEAISLYWHFVDVVWVVLFAIIYLGIYV
;
A
#
# COMPACT_ATOMS: atom_id res chain seq x y z
N GLY A 1 16.87 -23.37 28.99
CA GLY A 1 16.34 -23.66 27.65
C GLY A 1 15.46 -22.50 27.24
N LEU A 2 15.65 -21.97 26.04
CA LEU A 2 15.00 -20.76 25.49
C LEU A 2 13.49 -20.95 25.20
N ILE A 3 12.82 -21.76 26.02
CA ILE A 3 11.40 -22.12 26.01
C ILE A 3 10.75 -21.85 27.39
N ASN A 4 11.51 -21.35 28.36
CA ASN A 4 11.04 -21.02 29.71
C ASN A 4 10.87 -19.51 29.95
N ASP A 5 11.36 -18.67 29.04
CA ASP A 5 11.03 -17.25 29.05
C ASP A 5 9.73 -17.09 28.28
N GLY A 6 8.63 -17.02 29.03
CA GLY A 6 7.28 -16.74 28.54
C GLY A 6 7.18 -15.35 27.89
N ILE A 7 7.94 -15.10 26.83
CA ILE A 7 7.67 -14.04 25.87
C ILE A 7 6.69 -14.63 24.87
N VAL A 8 5.46 -14.61 25.35
CA VAL A 8 4.22 -14.97 24.71
C VAL A 8 4.13 -14.27 23.35
N ILE A 9 3.55 -14.98 22.38
CA ILE A 9 3.12 -14.47 21.06
C ILE A 9 2.12 -13.29 21.17
N SER A 10 1.88 -12.74 22.37
CA SER A 10 1.24 -11.45 22.58
C SER A 10 2.08 -10.27 22.07
N SER A 11 3.40 -10.42 21.91
CA SER A 11 4.26 -9.46 21.19
C SER A 11 4.36 -9.75 19.69
N ASN A 12 3.87 -10.91 19.24
CA ASN A 12 4.16 -11.46 17.91
C ASN A 12 2.95 -11.38 16.96
N LEU A 13 1.70 -11.45 17.46
CA LEU A 13 0.51 -11.31 16.60
C LEU A 13 0.30 -9.88 16.08
N PHE A 14 0.32 -8.86 16.96
CA PHE A 14 0.17 -7.47 16.53
C PHE A 14 1.27 -7.07 15.54
N THR A 15 2.52 -7.41 15.86
CA THR A 15 3.68 -7.15 15.01
C THR A 15 3.58 -7.89 13.68
N ALA A 16 3.19 -9.18 13.68
CA ALA A 16 2.99 -9.94 12.46
C ALA A 16 1.88 -9.34 11.59
N SER A 17 0.71 -9.04 12.17
CA SER A 17 -0.39 -8.39 11.45
C SER A 17 -0.03 -7.01 10.93
N PHE A 18 0.72 -6.21 11.71
CA PHE A 18 1.24 -4.91 11.30
C PHE A 18 2.16 -5.02 10.08
N PHE A 19 3.17 -5.89 10.13
CA PHE A 19 4.12 -6.06 9.02
C PHE A 19 3.46 -6.70 7.81
N THR A 20 2.51 -7.63 8.00
CA THR A 20 1.74 -8.20 6.88
C THR A 20 0.86 -7.14 6.21
N ALA A 21 0.08 -6.38 6.97
CA ALA A 21 -0.80 -5.35 6.41
C ALA A 21 0.01 -4.22 5.74
N THR A 22 1.02 -3.69 6.45
CA THR A 22 1.89 -2.63 5.94
C THR A 22 2.71 -3.10 4.75
N GLY A 23 3.25 -4.32 4.79
CA GLY A 23 4.02 -4.91 3.70
C GLY A 23 3.17 -5.16 2.45
N PHE A 24 1.96 -5.71 2.60
CA PHE A 24 1.02 -5.89 1.50
C PHE A 24 0.59 -4.56 0.88
N HIS A 25 0.34 -3.55 1.72
CA HIS A 25 0.04 -2.21 1.25
C HIS A 25 1.24 -1.59 0.50
N GLY A 26 2.45 -1.70 1.05
CA GLY A 26 3.68 -1.23 0.40
C GLY A 26 3.91 -1.86 -0.96
N PHE A 27 3.61 -3.16 -1.13
CA PHE A 27 3.62 -3.81 -2.43
C PHE A 27 2.66 -3.15 -3.43
N HIS A 28 1.43 -2.82 -3.01
CA HIS A 28 0.45 -2.13 -3.86
C HIS A 28 0.91 -0.72 -4.26
N VAL A 29 1.54 0.01 -3.34
CA VAL A 29 2.15 1.33 -3.60
C VAL A 29 3.23 1.22 -4.66
N VAL A 30 4.14 0.26 -4.54
CA VAL A 30 5.19 0.03 -5.56
C VAL A 30 4.58 -0.30 -6.92
N ALA A 31 3.59 -1.19 -6.97
CA ALA A 31 2.88 -1.52 -8.21
C ALA A 31 2.19 -0.29 -8.83
N GLY A 32 1.56 0.55 -8.00
CA GLY A 32 0.95 1.80 -8.44
C GLY A 32 1.97 2.82 -8.95
N LEU A 33 3.14 2.91 -8.32
CA LEU A 33 4.19 3.85 -8.70
C LEU A 33 4.79 3.46 -10.06
N VAL A 34 4.94 2.15 -10.30
CA VAL A 34 5.33 1.63 -11.62
C VAL A 34 4.28 1.99 -12.67
N ALA A 35 2.99 1.77 -12.40
CA ALA A 35 1.91 2.12 -13.32
C ALA A 35 1.87 3.64 -13.63
N LEU A 36 2.01 4.49 -12.62
CA LEU A 36 2.09 5.94 -12.78
C LEU A 36 3.35 6.37 -13.55
N SER A 37 4.49 5.71 -13.33
CA SER A 37 5.73 6.00 -14.05
C SER A 37 5.62 5.66 -15.54
N ILE A 38 4.93 4.57 -15.88
CA ILE A 38 4.63 4.22 -17.28
C ILE A 38 3.74 5.29 -17.91
N VAL A 39 2.67 5.69 -17.21
CA VAL A 39 1.77 6.77 -17.66
C VAL A 39 2.52 8.08 -17.86
N LEU A 40 3.40 8.44 -16.93
CA LEU A 40 4.25 9.64 -17.02
C LEU A 40 5.19 9.56 -18.22
N GLY A 41 5.82 8.41 -18.46
CA GLY A 41 6.67 8.19 -19.63
C GLY A 41 5.90 8.35 -20.95
N LEU A 42 4.70 7.78 -21.06
CA LEU A 42 3.82 7.94 -22.22
C LEU A 42 3.39 9.40 -22.41
N ALA A 43 3.09 10.10 -21.31
CA ALA A 43 2.72 11.51 -21.32
C ALA A 43 3.85 12.40 -21.85
N LEU A 44 5.08 12.16 -21.39
CA LEU A 44 6.28 12.88 -21.84
C LEU A 44 6.62 12.59 -23.31
N ALA A 45 6.38 11.36 -23.78
CA ALA A 45 6.56 10.98 -25.18
C ALA A 45 5.46 11.51 -26.11
N ARG A 46 4.40 12.15 -25.57
CA ARG A 46 3.19 12.59 -26.30
C ARG A 46 2.47 11.46 -27.04
N ASP A 47 2.65 10.20 -26.65
CA ASP A 47 2.04 9.04 -27.30
C ASP A 47 0.65 8.71 -26.72
N TYR A 48 -0.31 9.62 -26.90
CA TYR A 48 -1.69 9.42 -26.46
C TYR A 48 -2.54 8.77 -27.55
N LYS A 49 -2.56 7.43 -27.59
CA LYS A 49 -3.47 6.68 -28.49
C LYS A 49 -4.90 6.61 -27.94
N PRO A 50 -5.94 6.60 -28.81
CA PRO A 50 -7.32 6.35 -28.42
C PRO A 50 -7.41 4.97 -27.74
N GLY A 51 -7.72 4.94 -26.45
CA GLY A 51 -7.70 3.73 -25.61
C GLY A 51 -6.97 3.93 -24.28
N HIS A 52 -5.96 4.80 -24.24
CA HIS A 52 -5.24 5.11 -23.00
C HIS A 52 -6.12 5.81 -21.96
N SER A 53 -7.13 6.59 -22.38
CA SER A 53 -8.01 7.32 -21.44
C SER A 53 -8.68 6.41 -20.40
N ARG A 54 -9.14 5.21 -20.77
CA ARG A 54 -9.73 4.26 -19.83
C ARG A 54 -8.68 3.64 -18.90
N ALA A 55 -7.49 3.34 -19.43
CA ALA A 55 -6.38 2.83 -18.62
C ALA A 55 -5.89 3.89 -17.62
N LEU A 56 -5.83 5.16 -18.02
CA LEU A 56 -5.47 6.29 -17.16
C LEU A 56 -6.49 6.48 -16.03
N GLU A 57 -7.79 6.40 -16.35
CA GLU A 57 -8.85 6.46 -15.35
C GLU A 57 -8.71 5.30 -14.35
N ALA A 58 -8.50 4.07 -14.83
CA ALA A 58 -8.31 2.91 -13.97
C ALA A 58 -7.06 3.04 -13.07
N ILE A 59 -5.93 3.51 -13.62
CA ILE A 59 -4.68 3.73 -12.86
C ILE A 59 -4.88 4.84 -11.82
N SER A 60 -5.58 5.92 -12.18
CA SER A 60 -5.94 6.99 -11.26
C SER A 60 -6.79 6.47 -10.11
N LEU A 61 -7.87 5.73 -10.41
CA LEU A 61 -8.74 5.12 -9.39
C LEU A 61 -7.98 4.13 -8.51
N TYR A 62 -7.08 3.32 -9.09
CA TYR A 62 -6.21 2.43 -8.33
C TYR A 62 -5.31 3.20 -7.37
N TRP A 63 -4.69 4.30 -7.82
CA TRP A 63 -3.81 5.10 -6.95
C TRP A 63 -4.57 5.73 -5.78
N HIS A 64 -5.76 6.29 -6.04
CA HIS A 64 -6.61 6.85 -4.99
C HIS A 64 -7.10 5.78 -4.01
N PHE A 65 -7.42 4.58 -4.50
CA PHE A 65 -7.77 3.46 -3.64
C PHE A 65 -6.62 3.10 -2.68
N VAL A 66 -5.39 3.01 -3.20
CA VAL A 66 -4.20 2.73 -2.39
C VAL A 66 -4.01 3.84 -1.33
N ASP A 67 -4.10 5.11 -1.72
CA ASP A 67 -3.98 6.24 -0.79
C ASP A 67 -5.02 6.18 0.37
N VAL A 68 -6.29 5.90 0.06
CA VAL A 68 -7.33 5.78 1.08
C VAL A 68 -7.06 4.63 2.05
N VAL A 69 -6.62 3.47 1.55
CA VAL A 69 -6.25 2.33 2.40
C VAL A 69 -5.11 2.71 3.36
N TRP A 70 -4.14 3.51 2.89
CA TRP A 70 -3.05 3.98 3.74
C TRP A 70 -3.54 4.88 4.88
N VAL A 71 -4.40 5.84 4.58
CA VAL A 71 -4.97 6.75 5.60
C VAL A 71 -5.71 5.96 6.67
N VAL A 72 -6.50 4.95 6.28
CA VAL A 72 -7.22 4.08 7.21
C VAL A 72 -6.26 3.24 8.06
N LEU A 73 -5.26 2.60 7.43
CA LEU A 73 -4.24 1.83 8.17
C LEU A 73 -3.47 2.70 9.15
N PHE A 74 -3.04 3.89 8.73
CA PHE A 74 -2.33 4.85 9.57
C PHE A 74 -3.20 5.29 10.77
N ALA A 75 -4.48 5.58 10.53
CA ALA A 75 -5.40 5.94 11.60
C ALA A 75 -5.58 4.80 12.62
N ILE A 76 -5.80 3.56 12.16
CA ILE A 76 -5.99 2.41 13.07
C ILE A 76 -4.72 2.11 13.86
N ILE A 77 -3.56 2.08 13.19
CA ILE A 77 -2.28 1.69 13.81
C ILE A 77 -1.74 2.80 14.71
N TYR A 78 -1.70 4.03 14.22
CA TYR A 78 -1.08 5.11 14.98
C TYR A 78 -2.12 5.77 15.88
N LEU A 79 -3.26 6.25 15.39
CA LEU A 79 -4.23 6.94 16.25
C LEU A 79 -5.00 5.99 17.19
N GLY A 80 -5.33 4.78 16.73
CA GLY A 80 -6.08 3.80 17.52
C GLY A 80 -5.30 3.12 18.65
N ILE A 81 -3.96 3.22 18.67
CA ILE A 81 -3.11 2.67 19.74
C ILE A 81 -2.85 3.70 20.85
N TYR A 82 -3.01 5.00 20.56
CA TYR A 82 -2.85 6.08 21.54
C TYR A 82 -4.15 6.42 22.30
N VAL A 83 -5.24 5.70 22.07
CA VAL A 83 -6.54 5.82 22.76
C VAL A 83 -6.84 4.52 23.49
#